data_AF-A0A5E4KJA9-F1
#
_entry.id   AF-A0A5E4KJA9-F1
#
_cell.length_a   1.000
_cell.length_b   1.000
_cell.length_c   1.000
_cell.angle_alpha   90.00
_cell.angle_beta   90.00
_cell.angle_gamma   90.00
#
_symmetry.space_group_name_H-M   'P 1'
#
loop_
_entity.id
_entity.type
_entity.pdbx_description
1 polymer ?
#
loop_
_entity_poly.entity_id
_entity_poly.type
_entity_poly.pdbx_seq_one_letter_code
_entity_poly.pdbx_strand_id
1 'polypeptide(L)'
;METRYENEFGTEIPEHIAKKGKEMGCYKPAYIYIDGEWMKHGKFPASNLNIKEKSQRFRDAASAEAHKVNLGDGWVVFKSPSGSGTRGSKKNDIW
;
A
#
# COMPACT_ATOMS: atom_id res chain seq x y z
N MET A 1 -7.84 9.77 23.89
CA MET A 1 -8.26 8.56 23.13
C MET A 1 -7.11 8.25 22.19
N GLU A 2 -6.37 7.18 22.43
CA GLU A 2 -5.33 6.72 21.49
C GLU A 2 -6.02 6.26 20.20
N THR A 3 -5.62 6.80 19.06
CA THR A 3 -6.21 6.40 17.78
C THR A 3 -5.54 5.10 17.36
N ARG A 4 -6.20 3.97 17.61
CA ARG A 4 -5.73 2.66 17.16
C ARG A 4 -6.13 2.45 15.71
N TYR A 5 -5.14 2.15 14.87
CA TYR A 5 -5.37 1.77 13.49
C TYR A 5 -5.27 0.25 13.40
N GLU A 6 -6.22 -0.40 12.76
CA GLU A 6 -6.23 -1.86 12.57
C GLU A 6 -6.35 -2.16 11.08
N ASN A 7 -5.60 -3.15 10.60
CA ASN A 7 -5.73 -3.64 9.24
C ASN A 7 -6.93 -4.59 9.08
N GLU A 8 -7.24 -4.99 7.85
CA GLU A 8 -8.33 -5.95 7.58
C GLU A 8 -8.12 -7.37 8.16
N PHE A 9 -6.94 -7.65 8.71
CA PHE A 9 -6.57 -8.90 9.35
C PHE A 9 -6.56 -8.83 10.88
N GLY A 10 -6.91 -7.68 11.47
CA GLY A 10 -6.88 -7.48 12.92
C GLY A 10 -5.50 -7.11 13.48
N THR A 11 -4.51 -6.82 12.63
CA THR A 11 -3.17 -6.40 13.05
C THR A 11 -3.20 -4.91 13.38
N GLU A 12 -2.72 -4.56 14.58
CA GLU A 12 -2.56 -3.17 15.01
C GLU A 12 -1.43 -2.49 14.23
N ILE A 13 -1.77 -1.37 13.60
CA ILE A 13 -0.85 -0.54 12.80
C ILE A 13 -0.34 0.59 13.70
N PRO A 14 0.99 0.74 13.87
CA PRO A 14 1.56 1.85 14.61
C PRO A 14 1.13 3.21 14.05
N GLU A 15 0.88 4.19 14.92
CA GLU A 15 0.39 5.51 14.52
C GLU A 15 1.34 6.21 13.52
N HIS A 16 2.67 6.08 13.71
CA HIS A 16 3.65 6.67 12.80
C HIS A 16 3.62 6.05 11.41
N ILE A 17 3.30 4.76 11.30
CA ILE A 17 3.12 4.06 10.03
C ILE A 17 1.83 4.52 9.35
N ALA A 18 0.73 4.61 10.10
CA ALA A 18 -0.54 5.11 9.56
C ALA A 18 -0.40 6.55 9.04
N LYS A 19 0.30 7.41 9.79
CA LYS A 19 0.61 8.79 9.40
C LYS A 19 1.46 8.83 8.12
N LYS A 20 2.53 8.04 8.06
CA LYS A 20 3.37 7.95 6.85
C LYS A 20 2.61 7.40 5.65
N GLY A 21 1.75 6.41 5.85
CA GLY A 21 0.83 5.91 4.83
C GLY A 21 -0.06 7.03 4.29
N LYS A 22 -0.65 7.84 5.19
CA LYS A 22 -1.49 8.99 4.82
C LYS A 22 -0.71 10.06 4.05
N GLU A 23 0.50 10.39 4.47
CA GLU A 23 1.41 11.31 3.76
C GLU A 23 1.75 10.81 2.35
N MET A 24 1.88 9.49 2.18
CA MET A 24 2.12 8.83 0.89
C MET A 24 0.85 8.68 0.02
N GLY A 25 -0.31 9.12 0.50
CA GLY A 25 -1.58 9.06 -0.23
C GLY A 25 -2.42 7.81 0.04
N CYS A 26 -2.16 7.08 1.13
CA CYS A 26 -3.04 6.00 1.61
C CYS A 26 -4.15 6.58 2.49
N TYR A 27 -5.37 6.62 1.97
CA TYR A 27 -6.52 7.23 2.68
C TYR A 27 -7.21 6.28 3.67
N LYS A 28 -6.96 4.97 3.56
CA LYS A 28 -7.56 3.94 4.43
C LYS A 28 -6.45 3.08 5.04
N PRO A 29 -6.12 3.30 6.33
CA PRO A 29 -5.10 2.52 7.05
C PRO A 29 -5.37 1.02 7.05
N ALA A 30 -6.63 0.61 6.93
CA ALA A 30 -7.05 -0.79 6.87
C ALA A 30 -6.31 -1.65 5.80
N TYR A 31 -5.72 -1.01 4.80
CA TYR A 31 -4.96 -1.64 3.71
C TYR A 31 -3.44 -1.42 3.80
N ILE A 32 -2.95 -1.23 5.03
CA ILE A 32 -1.53 -1.29 5.37
C ILE A 32 -1.26 -2.68 5.96
N TYR A 33 -0.23 -3.36 5.46
CA TYR A 33 0.06 -4.75 5.77
C TYR A 33 1.49 -4.90 6.25
N ILE A 34 1.77 -5.94 7.02
CA ILE A 34 3.14 -6.37 7.27
C ILE A 34 3.67 -7.07 6.02
N ASP A 35 4.94 -6.80 5.68
CA ASP A 35 5.62 -7.38 4.52
C ASP A 35 5.58 -8.92 4.58
N GLY A 36 5.05 -9.54 3.53
CA GLY A 36 4.87 -10.99 3.44
C GLY A 36 3.77 -11.60 4.32
N GLU A 37 3.19 -10.87 5.26
CA GLU A 37 2.15 -11.41 6.16
C GLU A 37 0.81 -11.62 5.44
N TRP A 38 0.47 -10.73 4.51
CA TRP A 38 -0.74 -10.82 3.70
C TRP A 38 -0.86 -12.15 2.92
N MET A 39 0.27 -12.78 2.58
CA MET A 39 0.27 -14.11 1.93
C MET A 39 -0.26 -15.21 2.85
N LYS A 40 -0.07 -15.08 4.17
CA LYS A 40 -0.49 -16.09 5.17
C LYS A 40 -2.01 -16.21 5.28
N HIS A 41 -2.74 -15.13 5.00
CA HIS A 41 -4.20 -15.09 5.10
C HIS A 41 -4.92 -15.64 3.87
N GLY A 42 -4.18 -16.10 2.85
CA GLY A 42 -4.77 -16.64 1.61
C GLY A 42 -5.57 -15.61 0.79
N LYS A 43 -5.43 -14.31 1.10
CA LYS A 43 -6.08 -13.21 0.41
C LYS A 43 -5.02 -12.24 -0.10
N PHE A 44 -5.14 -11.86 -1.37
CA PHE A 44 -4.28 -10.83 -1.93
C PHE A 44 -4.58 -9.46 -1.31
N PRO A 45 -3.54 -8.62 -1.14
CA PRO A 45 -3.70 -7.31 -0.56
C PRO A 45 -4.54 -6.42 -1.48
N ALA A 46 -5.16 -5.40 -0.90
CA ALA A 46 -5.80 -4.34 -1.65
C ALA A 46 -4.82 -3.19 -1.91
N SER A 47 -4.84 -2.68 -3.14
CA SER A 47 -4.24 -1.40 -3.48
C SER A 47 -5.04 -0.27 -2.86
N ASN A 48 -4.37 0.66 -2.22
CA ASN A 48 -5.01 1.83 -1.62
C ASN A 48 -4.14 3.09 -1.63
N LEU A 49 -2.92 3.00 -2.16
CA LEU A 49 -2.07 4.16 -2.36
C LEU A 49 -2.58 5.00 -3.53
N ASN A 50 -2.82 6.28 -3.28
CA ASN A 50 -3.35 7.26 -4.23
C ASN A 50 -4.75 6.94 -4.78
N ILE A 51 -5.53 6.13 -4.06
CA ILE A 51 -6.91 5.78 -4.42
C ILE A 51 -7.86 6.33 -3.36
N LYS A 52 -8.75 7.25 -3.74
CA LYS A 52 -9.71 7.87 -2.82
C LYS A 52 -10.96 7.01 -2.58
N GLU A 53 -11.41 6.28 -3.59
CA GLU A 53 -12.77 5.70 -3.60
C GLU A 53 -12.76 4.18 -3.44
N LYS A 54 -12.19 3.46 -4.42
CA LYS A 54 -12.33 1.99 -4.51
C LYS A 54 -10.98 1.28 -4.54
N SER A 55 -10.55 0.81 -3.38
CA SER A 55 -9.39 -0.06 -3.21
C SER A 55 -9.59 -1.34 -4.04
N GLN A 56 -8.60 -1.74 -4.83
CA GLN A 56 -8.69 -2.92 -5.70
C GLN A 56 -7.76 -4.02 -5.19
N ARG A 57 -8.28 -5.23 -4.99
CA ARG A 57 -7.43 -6.37 -4.65
C ARG A 57 -6.63 -6.84 -5.85
N PHE A 58 -5.37 -7.18 -5.61
CA PHE A 58 -4.55 -7.88 -6.59
C PHE A 58 -5.14 -9.27 -6.85
N ARG A 59 -4.85 -9.80 -8.03
CA ARG A 59 -5.22 -11.17 -8.42
C ARG A 59 -4.05 -12.13 -8.36
N ASP A 60 -2.84 -11.59 -8.22
CA ASP A 60 -1.59 -12.32 -8.28
C ASP A 60 -0.53 -11.66 -7.40
N ALA A 61 0.32 -12.50 -6.78
CA ALA A 61 1.36 -12.04 -5.85
C ALA A 61 2.46 -11.24 -6.57
N ALA A 62 2.76 -11.58 -7.82
CA ALA A 62 3.79 -10.90 -8.61
C ALA A 62 3.42 -9.42 -8.85
N SER A 63 2.17 -9.14 -9.21
CA SER A 63 1.68 -7.76 -9.37
C SER A 63 1.62 -7.03 -8.03
N ALA A 64 1.21 -7.70 -6.95
CA ALA A 64 1.25 -7.09 -5.62
C ALA A 64 2.67 -6.66 -5.24
N GLU A 65 3.65 -7.57 -5.37
CA GLU A 65 5.07 -7.27 -5.10
C GLU A 65 5.61 -6.14 -5.99
N ALA A 66 5.26 -6.11 -7.28
CA ALA A 66 5.67 -5.05 -8.21
C ALA A 66 5.11 -3.66 -7.86
N HIS A 67 4.01 -3.60 -7.10
CA HIS A 67 3.34 -2.37 -6.68
C HIS A 67 3.41 -2.12 -5.18
N LYS A 68 4.27 -2.88 -4.49
CA LYS A 68 4.55 -2.74 -3.07
C LYS A 68 5.32 -1.45 -2.79
N VAL A 69 4.89 -0.72 -1.78
CA VAL A 69 5.55 0.50 -1.30
C VAL A 69 5.84 0.33 0.19
N ASN A 70 7.11 0.48 0.56
CA ASN A 70 7.56 0.32 1.92
C ASN A 70 7.28 1.58 2.74
N LEU A 71 6.60 1.41 3.87
CA LEU A 71 6.31 2.47 4.84
C LEU A 71 7.34 2.50 5.98
N GLY A 72 8.23 1.51 6.08
CA GLY A 72 9.19 1.36 7.18
C GLY A 72 8.72 0.34 8.22
N ASP A 73 9.64 -0.09 9.09
CA ASP A 73 9.37 -1.05 10.18
C ASP A 73 8.67 -2.35 9.74
N GLY A 74 8.95 -2.81 8.51
CA GLY A 74 8.31 -4.00 7.94
C GLY A 74 6.87 -3.79 7.46
N TRP A 75 6.37 -2.56 7.44
CA TRP A 75 5.03 -2.24 6.95
C TRP A 75 5.04 -1.80 5.49
N VAL A 76 4.03 -2.23 4.76
CA VAL A 76 3.88 -2.00 3.32
C VAL A 76 2.46 -1.60 2.96
N VAL A 77 2.34 -0.83 1.89
CA VAL A 77 1.07 -0.47 1.26
C VAL A 77 1.20 -0.70 -0.24
N PHE A 78 0.08 -0.96 -0.90
CA PHE A 78 0.11 -1.27 -2.32
C PHE A 78 -0.51 -0.16 -3.17
N LYS A 79 0.16 0.16 -4.27
CA LYS A 79 -0.30 1.08 -5.31
C LYS A 79 -1.20 0.38 -6.32
N SER A 80 -2.21 1.05 -6.86
CA SER A 80 -3.00 0.43 -7.94
C SER A 80 -2.19 0.29 -9.23
N PRO A 81 -2.26 -0.85 -9.93
CA PRO A 81 -1.78 -0.95 -11.32
C PRO A 81 -2.59 -0.07 -12.27
N SER A 82 -3.89 0.15 -11.98
CA SER A 82 -4.83 0.95 -12.78
C SER A 82 -4.65 2.47 -12.66
N GLY A 83 -3.69 2.93 -11.87
CA GLY A 83 -3.31 4.35 -11.78
C GLY A 83 -2.46 4.78 -12.98
N SER A 84 -3.07 4.91 -14.16
CA SER A 84 -2.49 5.69 -15.25
C SER A 84 -2.61 7.16 -14.89
N GLY A 85 -1.51 7.76 -14.44
CA GLY A 85 -1.50 9.16 -14.01
C GLY A 85 -0.14 9.79 -13.75
N THR A 86 0.97 9.22 -14.24
CA THR A 86 2.12 10.05 -14.62
C THR A 86 2.87 9.35 -15.73
N ARG A 87 2.60 9.79 -16.97
CA ARG A 87 3.69 9.92 -17.94
C ARG A 87 4.66 10.93 -17.33
N GLY A 88 5.77 10.43 -16.79
CA GLY A 88 6.88 11.22 -16.26
C GLY A 88 7.98 10.23 -15.89
N SER A 89 9.09 10.09 -16.60
CA SER A 89 9.65 10.95 -17.62
C SER A 89 10.20 10.11 -18.77
N LYS A 90 9.99 10.64 -19.97
CA LYS A 90 10.82 10.39 -21.13
C LYS A 90 12.30 10.41 -20.67
N LYS A 91 13.04 9.41 -21.12
CA LYS A 91 14.52 9.40 -21.13
C LYS A 91 15.05 10.78 -21.53
N ASN A 92 16.07 11.24 -20.81
CA ASN A 92 17.26 12.04 -21.20
C ASN A 92 17.95 12.35 -19.86
N ASP A 93 19.24 12.11 -19.63
CA ASP A 93 20.38 12.53 -20.45
C ASP A 93 21.51 11.49 -20.47
N ILE A 94 21.98 11.17 -21.67
CA ILE A 94 23.22 10.45 -21.95
C ILE A 94 24.03 11.35 -22.89
N TRP A 95 25.18 11.82 -22.38
CA TRP A 95 26.31 12.58 -22.96
C TRP A 95 26.06 13.98 -23.52
#